data_AF-A0A1B1NDA8-F1
#
_entry.id   AF-A0A1B1NDA8-F1
#
_cell.length_a   1.000
_cell.length_b   1.000
_cell.length_c   1.000
_cell.angle_alpha   90.00
_cell.angle_beta   90.00
_cell.angle_gamma   90.00
#
_symmetry.space_group_name_H-M   'P 1'
#
loop_
_entity.id
_entity.type
_entity.pdbx_description
1 polymer ?
#
loop_
_entity_poly.entity_id
_entity_poly.type
_entity_poly.pdbx_seq_one_letter_code
_entity_poly.pdbx_strand_id
1 'polypeptide(L)' 'MLHPRCAGLDLSKRDAKACVRIVPEGKVRAIEEITTWSSMSGDILALREHLVAAGVTCVVMEATGDYWKPF' A
#
# COMPACT_ATOMS: atom_id res chain seq x y z
N MET A 1 15.79 10.76 4.21
CA MET A 1 14.67 9.81 4.40
C MET A 1 14.90 8.60 3.48
N LEU A 2 14.87 7.36 3.99
CA LEU A 2 15.21 6.16 3.22
C LEU A 2 14.11 5.75 2.22
N HIS A 3 12.83 5.90 2.61
CA HIS A 3 11.68 5.65 1.75
C HIS A 3 10.81 6.93 1.67
N PRO A 4 11.07 7.82 0.69
CA PRO A 4 10.26 9.02 0.48
C PRO A 4 8.87 8.70 -0.07
N ARG A 5 8.69 7.52 -0.67
CA ARG A 5 7.42 7.01 -1.21
C ARG A 5 7.24 5.57 -0.75
N CYS A 6 6.36 5.35 0.22
CA CYS A 6 6.10 4.03 0.80
C CYS A 6 4.60 3.80 0.98
N ALA A 7 4.20 2.54 1.16
CA ALA A 7 2.85 2.20 1.56
C ALA A 7 2.82 1.23 2.74
N GLY A 8 1.78 1.35 3.57
CA GLY A 8 1.41 0.36 4.58
C GLY A 8 0.10 -0.30 4.20
N LEU A 9 0.04 -1.63 4.25
CA LEU A 9 -1.14 -2.42 3.93
C LEU A 9 -1.56 -3.22 5.16
N ASP A 10 -2.79 -3.01 5.61
CA ASP A 10 -3.48 -3.82 6.63
C ASP A 10 -4.43 -4.78 5.91
N LEU A 11 -4.14 -6.09 5.98
CA LEU A 11 -4.78 -7.13 5.18
C LEU A 11 -5.72 -7.99 6.01
N SER A 12 -6.93 -8.14 5.49
CA SER A 12 -7.93 -9.09 5.97
C SER A 12 -8.22 -10.17 4.93
N LYS A 13 -9.11 -11.10 5.27
CA LYS A 13 -9.61 -12.08 4.29
C LYS A 13 -10.46 -11.42 3.19
N ARG A 14 -11.07 -10.26 3.45
CA ARG A 14 -12.03 -9.63 2.54
C ARG A 14 -11.44 -8.50 1.74
N ASP A 15 -10.52 -7.75 2.32
CA ASP A 15 -10.01 -6.49 1.81
C ASP A 15 -8.61 -6.17 2.32
N ALA A 16 -8.03 -5.13 1.73
CA ALA A 16 -6.80 -4.50 2.13
C ALA A 16 -7.04 -2.99 2.30
N LYS A 17 -6.67 -2.44 3.45
CA LYS A 17 -6.55 -0.98 3.62
C LYS A 17 -5.12 -0.58 3.30
N ALA A 18 -4.96 0.28 2.29
CA ALA A 18 -3.66 0.76 1.84
C ALA A 18 -3.51 2.24 2.22
N CYS A 19 -2.42 2.58 2.91
CA CYS A 19 -2.00 3.95 3.16
C CYS A 19 -0.75 4.24 2.33
N VAL A 20 -0.84 5.11 1.34
CA VAL A 20 0.29 5.63 0.57
C VAL A 20 0.81 6.88 1.25
N ARG A 21 2.10 6.89 1.61
CA ARG A 21 2.77 8.04 2.23
C ARG A 21 3.88 8.55 1.32
N ILE A 22 3.77 9.81 0.91
CA ILE A 22 4.73 10.48 0.03
C ILE A 22 5.28 11.72 0.74
N VAL A 23 6.61 11.86 0.77
CA VAL A 23 7.30 13.09 1.17
C VAL A 23 7.84 13.74 -0.09
N PRO A 24 7.24 14.86 -0.55
CA PRO A 24 7.74 15.61 -1.69
C PRO A 24 9.14 16.14 -1.41
N GLU A 25 9.94 16.28 -2.47
CA GLU A 25 11.28 16.86 -2.37
C GLU A 25 11.22 18.27 -1.78
N GLY A 26 12.15 18.56 -0.85
CA GLY A 26 12.21 19.84 -0.16
C GLY A 26 11.08 20.09 0.86
N LYS A 27 10.20 19.13 1.12
CA LYS A 27 9.14 19.24 2.15
C LYS A 27 9.41 18.35 3.35
N VAL A 28 9.10 18.88 4.54
CA VAL A 28 9.19 18.13 5.81
C VAL A 28 7.95 17.28 6.06
N ARG A 29 6.78 17.72 5.55
CA ARG A 29 5.49 17.07 5.80
C ARG A 29 5.15 16.07 4.71
N ALA A 30 4.74 14.87 5.12
CA ALA A 30 4.20 13.84 4.25
C ALA A 30 2.75 14.13 3.83
N ILE A 31 2.38 13.61 2.67
CA ILE A 31 1.00 13.50 2.20
C ILE A 31 0.62 12.02 2.31
N GLU A 32 -0.59 11.76 2.78
CA GLU A 32 -1.13 10.42 2.99
C GLU A 32 -2.44 10.26 2.23
N GLU A 33 -2.59 9.13 1.56
CA GLU A 33 -3.82 8.71 0.90
C GLU A 33 -4.20 7.32 1.43
N ILE A 34 -5.41 7.19 1.96
CA ILE A 34 -5.92 5.93 2.50
C ILE A 34 -7.04 5.43 1.59
N THR A 35 -6.87 4.22 1.07
CA THR A 35 -7.82 3.55 0.18
C THR A 35 -8.12 2.14 0.69
N THR A 36 -9.27 1.59 0.31
CA THR A 36 -9.67 0.21 0.63
C THR A 36 -9.93 -0.53 -0.66
N TRP A 37 -9.39 -1.74 -0.77
CA TRP A 37 -9.47 -2.59 -1.97
C TRP A 37 -9.96 -3.97 -1.56
N SER A 38 -10.82 -4.62 -2.35
CA SER A 38 -11.21 -6.00 -2.03
C SER A 38 -10.09 -7.00 -2.31
N SER A 39 -10.23 -8.19 -1.74
CA SER A 39 -9.38 -9.35 -2.01
C SER A 39 -9.68 -10.05 -3.35
N MET A 40 -10.60 -9.50 -4.15
CA MET A 40 -10.87 -10.02 -5.49
C MET A 40 -9.70 -9.66 -6.41
N SER A 41 -9.31 -10.57 -7.31
CA SER A 41 -8.13 -10.41 -8.16
C SER A 41 -8.11 -9.10 -8.96
N GLY A 42 -9.28 -8.61 -9.41
CA GLY A 42 -9.40 -7.33 -10.11
C GLY A 42 -8.94 -6.15 -9.26
N ASP A 43 -9.38 -6.09 -8.00
CA ASP A 43 -9.01 -5.01 -7.07
C ASP A 43 -7.55 -5.13 -6.62
N ILE A 44 -7.02 -6.35 -6.50
CA ILE A 44 -5.59 -6.56 -6.22
C ILE A 44 -4.72 -6.00 -7.36
N LEU A 45 -5.11 -6.25 -8.61
CA LEU A 45 -4.41 -5.68 -9.77
C LEU A 45 -4.55 -4.15 -9.82
N ALA A 46 -5.72 -3.62 -9.50
CA ALA A 46 -5.94 -2.17 -9.44
C ALA A 46 -5.13 -1.51 -8.31
N LEU A 47 -5.04 -2.14 -7.13
CA LEU A 47 -4.16 -1.71 -6.05
C LEU A 47 -2.69 -1.70 -6.50
N ARG A 48 -2.23 -2.74 -7.21
CA ARG A 48 -0.88 -2.76 -7.80
C ARG A 48 -0.65 -1.55 -8.70
N GLU A 49 -1.56 -1.28 -9.64
CA GLU A 49 -1.44 -0.12 -10.54
C GLU A 49 -1.44 1.20 -9.78
N HIS A 50 -2.28 1.33 -8.74
CA HIS A 50 -2.30 2.51 -7.87
C HIS A 50 -0.95 2.73 -7.18
N LEU A 51 -0.34 1.69 -6.59
CA LEU A 51 0.97 1.78 -5.94
C LEU A 51 2.10 2.11 -6.93
N VAL A 52 2.05 1.55 -8.15
CA VAL A 52 3.01 1.83 -9.23
C VAL A 52 2.87 3.28 -9.70
N ALA A 53 1.65 3.75 -9.95
CA ALA A 53 1.39 5.14 -10.34
C ALA A 53 1.81 6.14 -9.25
N ALA A 54 1.62 5.76 -7.98
CA ALA A 54 2.12 6.51 -6.83
C ALA A 54 3.64 6.41 -6.64
N GLY A 55 4.38 5.65 -7.47
CA GLY A 55 5.83 5.50 -7.37
C GLY A 55 6.28 4.95 -6.02
N VAL A 56 5.47 4.09 -5.39
CA VAL A 56 5.80 3.45 -4.11
C VAL A 56 6.96 2.48 -4.34
N THR A 57 8.00 2.59 -3.53
CA THR A 57 9.23 1.77 -3.64
C THR A 57 9.40 0.77 -2.50
N CYS A 58 8.63 0.94 -1.43
CA CYS A 58 8.65 0.07 -0.26
C CYS A 58 7.23 -0.08 0.27
N VAL A 59 6.82 -1.34 0.46
CA VAL A 59 5.52 -1.71 0.99
C VAL A 59 5.74 -2.52 2.25
N VAL A 60 5.07 -2.13 3.34
CA VAL A 60 4.98 -2.92 4.56
C VAL A 60 3.58 -3.52 4.62
N MET A 61 3.49 -4.81 4.94
CA MET A 61 2.24 -5.55 4.99
C MET A 61 2.04 -6.12 6.40
N GLU A 62 0.88 -5.89 6.98
CA GLU A 62 0.42 -6.47 8.24
C GLU A 62 -0.83 -7.30 7.98
N ALA A 63 -0.91 -8.47 8.61
CA ALA A 63 -2.04 -9.37 8.50
C ALA A 63 -2.08 -10.27 9.73
N THR A 64 -3.27 -10.50 10.27
CA THR A 64 -3.45 -11.44 11.39
C THR A 64 -3.27 -12.91 10.96
N GLY A 65 -3.27 -13.21 9.65
CA GLY A 65 -3.06 -14.57 9.12
C GLY A 65 -2.25 -14.59 7.82
N ASP A 66 -1.89 -15.77 7.34
CA ASP A 66 -0.98 -15.97 6.20
C ASP A 66 -1.62 -15.73 4.82
N TYR A 67 -2.64 -14.88 4.71
CA TYR A 67 -3.41 -14.65 3.47
C TYR A 67 -2.59 -14.14 2.28
N TRP A 68 -1.38 -13.63 2.52
CA TRP A 68 -0.50 -13.04 1.52
C TRP A 68 0.65 -13.96 1.09
N LYS A 69 0.91 -15.07 1.80
CA LYS A 69 2.04 -15.95 1.52
C LYS A 69 1.68 -16.94 0.40
N PRO A 70 2.53 -17.07 -0.64
CA PRO A 70 2.46 -18.21 -1.54
C PRO A 70 2.77 -19.51 -0.77
N PHE A 71 2.07 -20.60 -1.08
CA PHE A 71 2.35 -21.95 -0.56
C PHE A 71 3.56 -22.59 -1.25
#